data_AF-A0A510V3T2-F1
#
_entry.id   AF-A0A510V3T2-F1
#
_cell.length_a   1.000
_cell.length_b   1.000
_cell.length_c   1.000
_cell.angle_alpha   90.00
_cell.angle_beta   90.00
_cell.angle_gamma   90.00
#
_symmetry.space_group_name_H-M   'P 1'
#
loop_
_entity.id
_entity.type
_entity.pdbx_description
1 polymer ?
#
loop_
_entity_poly.entity_id
_entity_poly.type
_entity_poly.pdbx_seq_one_letter_code
_entity_poly.pdbx_strand_id
1 'polypeptide(L)'
;MTPRPDVLVIGEALIDVHDDGMTIRERVGGSAGNIAVGLARLGRDTVLHTAIGRDERGREISAYLTASGVGLSDSSLVRTASSVARAVLWVDGSVRQDFRIHWEPAADPGTSTARSVHAGSVAAYLEPGASTVLDLVARSYGRSLITFDPRIEAALVGPREDARRRTLRFVELAGIVKASERDLAFLYPEDDPLDVLRDWIGLGPDLAVLTRGPRGATAVTARGVVDVPGIPVLHAEAGVGGGDAFMSTLIDSALTLGSDTGMRWVRSGAPVVEQVLQRSVQAAALTVARLGAVPPTAEELASATGA
;
A
#
# COMPACT_ATOMS: atom_id res chain seq x y z
N MET A 1 -21.97 -6.39 -19.47
CA MET A 1 -21.19 -5.37 -18.74
C MET A 1 -20.25 -6.11 -17.83
N THR A 2 -18.95 -5.92 -17.99
CA THR A 2 -17.95 -6.40 -17.02
C THR A 2 -18.27 -5.76 -15.66
N PRO A 3 -18.36 -6.55 -14.57
CA PRO A 3 -18.66 -5.99 -13.25
C PRO A 3 -17.61 -4.96 -12.83
N ARG A 4 -18.05 -3.92 -12.12
CA ARG A 4 -17.19 -2.89 -11.53
C ARG A 4 -16.42 -3.52 -10.36
N PRO A 5 -15.08 -3.55 -10.37
CA PRO A 5 -14.33 -4.08 -9.23
C PRO A 5 -14.50 -3.18 -7.99
N ASP A 6 -14.37 -3.77 -6.80
CA ASP A 6 -14.36 -3.01 -5.55
C ASP A 6 -13.12 -2.11 -5.50
N VAL A 7 -11.94 -2.67 -5.79
CA VAL A 7 -10.67 -1.93 -5.69
C VAL A 7 -9.80 -2.12 -6.93
N LEU A 8 -9.31 -1.01 -7.46
CA LEU A 8 -8.18 -0.98 -8.39
C LEU A 8 -6.93 -0.57 -7.62
N VAL A 9 -5.93 -1.44 -7.59
CA VAL A 9 -4.60 -1.13 -7.06
C VAL A 9 -3.68 -0.85 -8.23
N ILE A 10 -2.95 0.27 -8.21
CA ILE A 10 -1.98 0.64 -9.24
C ILE A 10 -0.59 0.63 -8.62
N GLY A 11 0.27 -0.26 -9.08
CA GLY A 11 1.67 -0.21 -8.69
C GLY A 11 2.46 -1.48 -8.96
N GLU A 12 3.60 -1.62 -8.29
CA GLU A 12 4.55 -2.69 -8.55
C GLU A 12 4.12 -4.04 -7.95
N ALA A 13 4.29 -5.09 -8.75
CA ALA A 13 4.49 -6.45 -8.28
C ALA A 13 5.85 -6.92 -8.82
N LEU A 14 6.66 -7.50 -7.94
CA LEU A 14 8.05 -7.83 -8.24
C LEU A 14 8.48 -9.11 -7.52
N ILE A 15 9.68 -9.60 -7.82
CA ILE A 15 10.32 -10.66 -7.04
C ILE A 15 11.27 -10.05 -6.02
N ASP A 16 11.01 -10.32 -4.75
CA ASP A 16 11.91 -10.07 -3.62
C ASP A 16 12.90 -11.24 -3.50
N VAL A 17 14.17 -10.97 -3.77
CA VAL A 17 15.26 -11.95 -3.68
C VAL A 17 16.03 -11.71 -2.40
N HIS A 18 16.06 -12.70 -1.50
CA HIS A 18 16.85 -12.69 -0.28
C HIS A 18 18.02 -13.65 -0.45
N ASP A 19 19.23 -13.11 -0.41
CA ASP A 19 20.48 -13.85 -0.54
C ASP A 19 21.28 -13.70 0.76
N ASP A 20 21.37 -14.78 1.54
CA ASP A 20 22.12 -14.81 2.80
C ASP A 20 23.56 -15.33 2.63
N GLY A 21 24.02 -15.48 1.38
CA GLY A 21 25.32 -16.06 1.03
C GLY A 21 25.36 -17.59 1.06
N MET A 22 24.35 -18.25 1.64
CA MET A 22 24.21 -19.71 1.70
C MET A 22 23.00 -20.21 0.91
N THR A 23 21.91 -19.44 0.94
CA THR A 23 20.64 -19.71 0.27
C THR A 23 20.13 -18.45 -0.43
N ILE A 24 19.59 -18.64 -1.63
CA ILE A 24 18.84 -17.61 -2.35
C ILE A 24 17.36 -17.99 -2.27
N ARG A 25 16.53 -17.09 -1.77
CA ARG A 25 15.08 -17.26 -1.65
C ARG A 25 14.38 -16.17 -2.44
N GLU A 26 13.63 -16.57 -3.45
CA GLU A 26 12.78 -15.68 -4.23
C GLU A 26 11.35 -15.76 -3.68
N ARG A 27 10.68 -14.61 -3.57
CA ARG A 27 9.27 -14.50 -3.20
C ARG A 27 8.61 -13.42 -4.05
N VAL A 28 7.34 -13.61 -4.37
CA VAL A 28 6.54 -12.52 -4.94
C VAL A 28 6.32 -11.46 -3.85
N GLY A 29 6.55 -10.20 -4.22
CA GLY A 29 6.39 -9.03 -3.38
C GLY A 29 6.01 -7.80 -4.18
N GLY A 30 6.36 -6.63 -3.65
CA GLY A 30 5.85 -5.34 -4.10
C GLY A 30 4.63 -4.89 -3.28
N SER A 31 4.64 -3.63 -2.84
CA SER A 31 3.64 -3.12 -1.89
C SER A 31 2.24 -3.16 -2.50
N ALA A 32 2.11 -2.73 -3.76
CA ALA A 32 0.83 -2.79 -4.49
C ALA A 32 0.32 -4.23 -4.63
N GLY A 33 1.20 -5.19 -4.95
CA GLY A 33 0.86 -6.62 -4.96
C GLY A 33 0.37 -7.13 -3.61
N ASN A 34 1.08 -6.81 -2.52
CA ASN A 34 0.72 -7.22 -1.17
C ASN A 34 -0.62 -6.62 -0.72
N ILE A 35 -0.86 -5.33 -1.00
CA ILE A 35 -2.13 -4.65 -0.71
C ILE A 35 -3.27 -5.32 -1.48
N ALA A 36 -3.07 -5.63 -2.77
CA ALA A 36 -4.07 -6.31 -3.57
C ALA A 36 -4.42 -7.70 -3.02
N VAL A 37 -3.41 -8.48 -2.60
CA VAL A 37 -3.60 -9.79 -1.94
C VAL A 37 -4.34 -9.62 -0.61
N GLY A 38 -3.98 -8.62 0.20
CA GLY A 38 -4.67 -8.31 1.45
C GLY A 38 -6.15 -8.03 1.22
N LEU A 39 -6.48 -7.21 0.23
CA LEU A 39 -7.87 -6.90 -0.12
C LEU A 39 -8.65 -8.13 -0.61
N ALA A 40 -8.04 -8.95 -1.47
CA ALA A 40 -8.66 -10.19 -1.95
C ALA A 40 -8.93 -11.18 -0.80
N ARG A 41 -7.99 -11.32 0.16
CA ARG A 41 -8.17 -12.15 1.36
C ARG A 41 -9.24 -11.62 2.33
N LEU A 42 -9.51 -10.32 2.28
CA LEU A 42 -10.63 -9.69 2.98
C LEU A 42 -11.96 -9.82 2.22
N GLY A 43 -11.97 -10.45 1.04
CA GLY A 43 -13.16 -10.74 0.24
C GLY A 43 -13.51 -9.64 -0.76
N ARG A 44 -12.61 -8.70 -1.06
CA ARG A 44 -12.84 -7.64 -2.06
C ARG A 44 -12.52 -8.10 -3.46
N ASP A 45 -13.39 -7.78 -4.41
CA ASP A 45 -13.10 -7.91 -5.84
C ASP A 45 -12.01 -6.91 -6.24
N THR A 46 -10.79 -7.40 -6.40
CA THR A 46 -9.58 -6.58 -6.47
C THR A 46 -8.84 -6.83 -7.78
N VAL A 47 -8.56 -5.74 -8.50
CA VAL A 47 -7.74 -5.75 -9.70
C VAL A 47 -6.43 -5.01 -9.44
N LEU A 48 -5.31 -5.63 -9.79
CA LEU A 48 -4.00 -4.99 -9.83
C LEU A 48 -3.65 -4.57 -11.26
N HIS A 49 -3.38 -3.29 -11.43
CA HIS A 49 -2.76 -2.72 -12.62
C HIS A 49 -1.26 -2.52 -12.36
N THR A 50 -0.44 -3.29 -13.07
CA THR A 50 1.01 -3.37 -12.84
C THR A 50 1.78 -3.46 -14.16
N ALA A 51 3.09 -3.65 -14.12
CA ALA A 51 3.95 -3.84 -15.28
C ALA A 51 4.86 -5.06 -15.03
N ILE A 52 4.43 -6.24 -15.50
CA ILE A 52 5.17 -7.50 -15.38
C ILE A 52 5.58 -8.02 -16.76
N GLY A 53 6.79 -8.57 -16.85
CA GLY A 53 7.34 -9.08 -18.10
C GLY A 53 6.72 -10.40 -18.54
N ARG A 54 6.92 -10.76 -19.81
CA ARG A 54 6.53 -12.08 -20.35
C ARG A 54 7.63 -13.13 -20.13
N ASP A 55 8.19 -13.15 -18.93
CA ASP A 55 9.28 -14.02 -18.50
C ASP A 55 8.83 -15.00 -17.40
N GLU A 56 9.75 -15.83 -16.90
CA GLU A 56 9.46 -16.82 -15.85
C GLU A 56 8.94 -16.17 -14.57
N ARG A 57 9.61 -15.11 -14.10
CA ARG A 57 9.19 -14.35 -12.92
C ARG A 57 7.84 -13.67 -13.09
N GLY A 58 7.55 -13.14 -14.28
CA GLY A 58 6.24 -12.55 -14.58
C GLY A 58 5.12 -13.58 -14.54
N ARG A 59 5.38 -14.83 -14.99
CA ARG A 59 4.44 -15.95 -14.85
C ARG A 59 4.26 -16.35 -13.39
N GLU A 60 5.34 -16.38 -12.60
CA GLU A 60 5.28 -16.67 -11.16
C GLU A 60 4.45 -15.62 -10.41
N ILE A 61 4.71 -14.33 -10.65
CA ILE A 61 3.93 -13.22 -10.09
C ILE A 61 2.45 -13.36 -10.47
N SER A 62 2.16 -13.60 -11.75
CA SER A 62 0.79 -13.75 -12.24
C SER A 62 0.07 -14.93 -11.57
N ALA A 63 0.76 -16.07 -11.46
CA ALA A 63 0.22 -17.29 -10.85
C ALA A 63 -0.07 -17.08 -9.36
N TYR A 64 0.84 -16.44 -8.63
CA TYR A 64 0.66 -16.12 -7.21
C TYR A 64 -0.52 -15.17 -6.98
N LEU A 65 -0.62 -14.09 -7.75
CA LEU A 65 -1.70 -13.11 -7.63
C LEU A 65 -3.06 -13.75 -7.95
N THR A 66 -3.13 -14.54 -9.02
CA THR A 66 -4.35 -15.27 -9.41
C THR A 66 -4.76 -16.27 -8.33
N ALA A 67 -3.81 -17.05 -7.81
CA ALA A 67 -4.06 -18.00 -6.73
C ALA A 67 -4.52 -17.31 -5.43
N SER A 68 -4.15 -16.05 -5.24
CA SER A 68 -4.57 -15.21 -4.11
C SER A 68 -5.91 -14.50 -4.35
N GLY A 69 -6.57 -14.72 -5.49
CA GLY A 69 -7.85 -14.10 -5.82
C GLY A 69 -7.75 -12.68 -6.39
N VAL A 70 -6.56 -12.25 -6.81
CA VAL A 70 -6.33 -10.93 -7.41
C VAL A 70 -6.43 -11.03 -8.93
N GLY A 71 -7.31 -10.21 -9.52
CA GLY A 71 -7.36 -10.03 -10.97
C GLY A 71 -6.21 -9.15 -11.46
N LEU A 72 -5.70 -9.41 -12.66
CA LEU A 72 -4.78 -8.50 -13.34
C LEU A 72 -5.54 -7.71 -14.40
N SER A 73 -5.22 -6.42 -14.55
CA SER A 73 -5.71 -5.67 -15.71
C SER A 73 -5.15 -6.25 -17.02
N ASP A 74 -5.91 -6.16 -18.10
CA ASP A 74 -5.51 -6.71 -19.42
C ASP A 74 -4.19 -6.14 -19.95
N SER A 75 -3.82 -4.95 -19.48
CA SER A 75 -2.62 -4.22 -19.89
C SER A 75 -1.44 -4.39 -18.92
N SER A 76 -1.53 -5.31 -17.95
CA SER A 76 -0.45 -5.55 -16.97
C SER A 76 0.79 -6.27 -17.53
N LEU A 77 0.68 -6.93 -18.69
CA LEU A 77 1.79 -7.66 -19.32
C LEU A 77 2.57 -6.77 -20.30
N VAL A 78 3.83 -6.48 -19.97
CA VAL A 78 4.72 -5.61 -20.74
C VAL A 78 5.81 -6.39 -21.49
N ARG A 79 6.56 -5.70 -22.36
CA ARG A 79 7.66 -6.29 -23.14
C ARG A 79 9.00 -6.29 -22.41
N THR A 80 9.16 -5.46 -21.38
CA THR A 80 10.37 -5.41 -20.55
C THR A 80 10.42 -6.61 -19.60
N ALA A 81 11.59 -6.84 -18.98
CA ALA A 81 11.75 -7.86 -17.95
C ALA A 81 10.94 -7.51 -16.68
N SER A 82 10.51 -8.53 -15.95
CA SER A 82 9.86 -8.37 -14.65
C SER A 82 10.81 -7.77 -13.63
N SER A 83 10.29 -6.86 -12.81
CA SER A 83 11.06 -6.14 -11.79
C SER A 83 11.53 -7.06 -10.66
N VAL A 84 12.70 -6.77 -10.10
CA VAL A 84 13.34 -7.53 -9.02
C VAL A 84 13.90 -6.56 -7.98
N ALA A 85 13.64 -6.84 -6.70
CA ALA A 85 14.31 -6.21 -5.58
C ALA A 85 15.16 -7.26 -4.87
N ARG A 86 16.49 -7.10 -4.87
CA ARG A 86 17.41 -8.07 -4.27
C ARG A 86 18.06 -7.50 -3.02
N ALA A 87 17.93 -8.21 -1.91
CA ALA A 87 18.68 -7.97 -0.67
C ALA A 87 19.78 -9.02 -0.53
N VAL A 88 21.03 -8.58 -0.34
CA VAL A 88 22.21 -9.43 -0.19
C VAL A 88 22.86 -9.17 1.17
N LEU A 89 22.96 -10.21 2.01
CA LEU A 89 23.73 -10.18 3.25
C LEU A 89 25.21 -10.40 2.93
N TRP A 90 26.05 -9.48 3.40
CA TRP A 90 27.50 -9.55 3.27
C TRP A 90 28.14 -10.18 4.50
N VAL A 91 29.36 -10.67 4.33
CA VAL A 91 30.15 -11.33 5.39
C VAL A 91 30.40 -10.41 6.60
N ASP A 92 30.38 -9.09 6.39
CA ASP A 92 30.49 -8.09 7.46
C ASP A 92 29.17 -7.84 8.22
N GLY A 93 28.11 -8.56 7.89
CA GLY A 93 26.77 -8.41 8.47
C GLY A 93 25.94 -7.30 7.85
N SER A 94 26.46 -6.55 6.87
CA SER A 94 25.71 -5.51 6.17
C SER A 94 24.73 -6.10 5.15
N VAL A 95 23.58 -5.46 4.97
CA VAL A 95 22.62 -5.81 3.90
C VAL A 95 22.72 -4.76 2.80
N ARG A 96 23.00 -5.19 1.57
CA ARG A 96 22.96 -4.32 0.38
C ARG A 96 21.73 -4.63 -0.45
N GLN A 97 21.04 -3.59 -0.88
CA GLN A 97 19.90 -3.70 -1.79
C GLN A 97 20.32 -3.37 -3.22
N ASP A 98 19.97 -4.24 -4.17
CA ASP A 98 20.10 -4.05 -5.62
C ASP A 98 18.70 -4.10 -6.23
N PHE A 99 18.26 -3.00 -6.84
CA PHE A 99 16.94 -2.87 -7.43
C PHE A 99 17.04 -2.83 -8.95
N ARG A 100 16.31 -3.73 -9.62
CA ARG A 100 16.13 -3.73 -11.07
C ARG A 100 14.67 -3.59 -11.36
N ILE A 101 14.21 -2.34 -11.39
CA ILE A 101 12.79 -2.03 -11.53
C ILE A 101 12.55 -1.37 -12.88
N HIS A 102 11.69 -2.00 -13.67
CA HIS A 102 11.15 -1.45 -14.90
C HIS A 102 9.69 -1.04 -14.63
N TRP A 103 9.41 0.26 -14.72
CA TRP A 103 8.09 0.80 -14.40
C TRP A 103 7.55 1.69 -15.52
N GLU A 104 6.78 1.05 -16.41
CA GLU A 104 6.07 1.70 -17.50
C GLU A 104 4.67 1.05 -17.64
N PRO A 105 3.75 1.33 -16.70
CA PRO A 105 2.39 0.79 -16.79
C PRO A 105 1.65 1.40 -17.99
N ALA A 106 0.68 0.66 -18.53
CA ALA A 106 -0.14 1.19 -19.61
C ALA A 106 -1.02 2.36 -19.14
N ALA A 107 -1.32 3.30 -20.04
CA ALA A 107 -2.13 4.47 -19.69
C ALA A 107 -3.61 4.15 -19.43
N ASP A 108 -4.09 2.98 -19.86
CA ASP A 108 -5.48 2.56 -19.65
C ASP A 108 -5.53 1.12 -19.07
N PRO A 109 -5.98 0.95 -17.83
CA PRO A 109 -6.18 -0.36 -17.22
C PRO A 109 -7.48 -1.04 -17.65
N GLY A 110 -8.38 -0.35 -18.39
CA GLY A 110 -9.71 -0.86 -18.74
C GLY A 110 -10.68 -0.95 -17.55
N THR A 111 -10.25 -0.56 -16.35
CA THR A 111 -10.97 -0.69 -15.07
C THR A 111 -11.18 0.65 -14.36
N SER A 112 -11.41 1.72 -15.13
CA SER A 112 -11.59 3.10 -14.65
C SER A 112 -12.84 3.33 -13.79
N THR A 113 -13.62 2.29 -13.52
CA THR A 113 -14.85 2.37 -12.74
C THR A 113 -14.71 1.89 -11.31
N ALA A 114 -13.56 1.43 -10.79
CA ALA A 114 -13.49 0.83 -9.43
C ALA A 114 -14.11 1.70 -8.31
N ARG A 115 -14.59 1.09 -7.21
CA ARG A 115 -15.13 1.87 -6.07
C ARG A 115 -14.03 2.61 -5.32
N SER A 116 -12.86 1.98 -5.18
CA SER A 116 -11.65 2.58 -4.63
C SER A 116 -10.49 2.44 -5.62
N VAL A 117 -9.61 3.44 -5.65
CA VAL A 117 -8.35 3.41 -6.39
C VAL A 117 -7.20 3.65 -5.40
N HIS A 118 -6.28 2.70 -5.32
CA HIS A 118 -5.08 2.80 -4.49
C HIS A 118 -3.84 3.01 -5.35
N ALA A 119 -2.97 3.92 -4.93
CA ALA A 119 -1.64 4.10 -5.49
C ALA A 119 -0.63 4.44 -4.38
N GLY A 120 0.65 4.22 -4.65
CA GLY A 120 1.69 4.44 -3.65
C GLY A 120 3.02 3.82 -4.03
N SER A 121 3.93 3.73 -3.05
CA SER A 121 5.21 3.02 -3.19
C SER A 121 6.04 3.49 -4.39
N VAL A 122 6.96 2.65 -4.86
CA VAL A 122 7.86 2.88 -6.00
C VAL A 122 7.09 3.36 -7.23
N ALA A 123 5.92 2.79 -7.48
CA ALA A 123 5.08 3.12 -8.62
C ALA A 123 4.67 4.61 -8.68
N ALA A 124 4.57 5.27 -7.52
CA ALA A 124 4.23 6.68 -7.43
C ALA A 124 5.43 7.62 -7.66
N TYR A 125 6.67 7.13 -7.71
CA TYR A 125 7.87 7.99 -7.80
C TYR A 125 8.83 7.68 -8.95
N LEU A 126 8.83 6.46 -9.49
CA LEU A 126 9.75 6.05 -10.55
C LEU A 126 9.26 6.49 -11.94
N GLU A 127 10.00 7.37 -12.62
CA GLU A 127 9.67 7.79 -13.99
C GLU A 127 10.15 6.79 -15.05
N PRO A 128 9.45 6.69 -16.21
CA PRO A 128 8.32 7.52 -16.64
C PRO A 128 6.94 7.07 -16.12
N GLY A 129 6.86 5.90 -15.46
CA GLY A 129 5.58 5.31 -15.06
C GLY A 129 4.84 6.09 -13.98
N ALA A 130 5.57 6.81 -13.11
CA ALA A 130 4.95 7.56 -12.03
C ALA A 130 4.07 8.72 -12.51
N SER A 131 4.40 9.35 -13.65
CA SER A 131 3.49 10.30 -14.30
C SER A 131 2.19 9.63 -14.75
N THR A 132 2.28 8.44 -15.36
CA THR A 132 1.10 7.65 -15.77
C THR A 132 0.21 7.28 -14.59
N VAL A 133 0.80 6.91 -13.44
CA VAL A 133 0.04 6.59 -12.21
C VAL A 133 -0.72 7.81 -11.70
N LEU A 134 -0.09 8.98 -11.65
CA LEU A 134 -0.75 10.20 -11.20
C LEU A 134 -1.92 10.57 -12.12
N ASP A 135 -1.74 10.44 -13.43
CA ASP A 135 -2.80 10.68 -14.42
C ASP A 135 -3.99 9.71 -14.25
N LEU A 136 -3.73 8.43 -13.96
CA LEU A 136 -4.75 7.43 -13.68
C LEU A 136 -5.54 7.75 -12.41
N VAL A 137 -4.84 8.15 -11.34
CA VAL A 137 -5.48 8.57 -10.09
C VAL A 137 -6.31 9.83 -10.30
N ALA A 138 -5.79 10.83 -11.02
CA ALA A 138 -6.49 12.06 -11.33
C ALA A 138 -7.78 11.81 -12.14
N ARG A 139 -7.76 10.88 -13.11
CA ARG A 139 -8.96 10.48 -13.86
C ARG A 139 -10.05 9.84 -12.99
N SER A 140 -9.67 9.26 -11.86
CA SER A 140 -10.57 8.59 -10.91
C SER A 140 -11.14 9.55 -9.85
N TYR A 141 -10.59 10.76 -9.76
CA TYR A 141 -11.01 11.76 -8.79
C TYR A 141 -12.50 12.13 -8.94
N GLY A 142 -13.22 12.16 -7.82
CA GLY A 142 -14.66 12.40 -7.77
C GLY A 142 -15.53 11.23 -8.24
N ARG A 143 -14.95 10.09 -8.65
CA ARG A 143 -15.66 8.87 -9.09
C ARG A 143 -15.41 7.66 -8.20
N SER A 144 -14.27 7.67 -7.53
CA SER A 144 -13.77 6.61 -6.67
C SER A 144 -13.19 7.21 -5.40
N LEU A 145 -13.14 6.41 -4.34
CA LEU A 145 -12.35 6.73 -3.16
C LEU A 145 -10.89 6.56 -3.54
N ILE A 146 -10.13 7.65 -3.56
CA ILE A 146 -8.68 7.57 -3.79
C ILE A 146 -7.99 7.36 -2.45
N THR A 147 -7.09 6.38 -2.42
CA THR A 147 -6.26 6.10 -1.25
C THR A 147 -4.79 6.10 -1.64
N PHE A 148 -3.94 6.64 -0.78
CA PHE A 148 -2.52 6.85 -1.08
C PHE A 148 -1.62 6.43 0.08
N ASP A 149 -0.53 5.71 -0.24
CA ASP A 149 0.54 5.39 0.70
C ASP A 149 1.90 5.76 0.09
N PRO A 150 2.61 6.79 0.59
CA PRO A 150 3.91 7.17 0.06
C PRO A 150 4.91 6.01 0.01
N ARG A 151 4.99 5.19 1.08
CA ARG A 151 5.91 4.05 1.22
C ARG A 151 7.25 4.29 0.52
N ILE A 152 8.00 5.27 1.00
CA ILE A 152 9.23 5.78 0.42
C ILE A 152 10.35 4.76 0.56
N GLU A 153 10.86 4.28 -0.58
CA GLU A 153 12.14 3.61 -0.65
C GLU A 153 13.21 4.60 -1.09
N ALA A 154 14.00 5.10 -0.14
CA ALA A 154 14.98 6.17 -0.38
C ALA A 154 16.03 5.80 -1.45
N ALA A 155 16.28 4.51 -1.67
CA ALA A 155 17.19 4.03 -2.72
C ALA A 155 16.61 4.16 -4.14
N LEU A 156 15.28 4.33 -4.27
CA LEU A 156 14.55 4.36 -5.54
C LEU A 156 13.91 5.72 -5.82
N VAL A 157 13.61 6.46 -4.76
CA VAL A 157 13.01 7.78 -4.86
C VAL A 157 14.11 8.81 -5.16
N GLY A 158 13.82 9.71 -6.09
CA GLY A 158 14.71 10.81 -6.48
C GLY A 158 14.91 11.85 -5.36
N PRO A 159 15.36 13.07 -5.71
CA PRO A 159 15.57 14.13 -4.73
C PRO A 159 14.35 14.35 -3.82
N ARG A 160 14.58 14.52 -2.52
CA ARG A 160 13.53 14.68 -1.49
C ARG A 160 12.48 15.72 -1.85
N GLU A 161 12.89 16.87 -2.38
CA GLU A 161 11.95 17.93 -2.78
C GLU A 161 11.04 17.51 -3.94
N ASP A 162 11.54 16.69 -4.87
CA ASP A 162 10.76 16.16 -5.99
C ASP A 162 9.76 15.12 -5.49
N ALA A 163 10.20 14.25 -4.58
CA ALA A 163 9.36 13.31 -3.88
C ALA A 163 8.23 14.04 -3.13
N ARG A 164 8.57 15.05 -2.33
CA ARG A 164 7.61 15.87 -1.58
C ARG A 164 6.58 16.52 -2.51
N ARG A 165 7.03 17.19 -3.58
CA ARG A 165 6.10 17.80 -4.56
C ARG A 165 5.16 16.75 -5.15
N ARG A 166 5.65 15.55 -5.45
CA ARG A 166 4.83 14.47 -5.99
C ARG A 166 3.86 13.90 -4.96
N THR A 167 4.30 13.65 -3.74
CA THR A 167 3.45 13.23 -2.62
C THR A 167 2.28 14.18 -2.46
N LEU A 168 2.52 15.50 -2.47
CA LEU A 168 1.46 16.49 -2.33
C LEU A 168 0.40 16.41 -3.45
N ARG A 169 0.80 16.13 -4.70
CA ARG A 169 -0.15 15.94 -5.80
C ARG A 169 -1.08 14.73 -5.60
N PHE A 170 -0.60 13.66 -4.97
CA PHE A 170 -1.46 12.54 -4.60
C PHE A 170 -2.31 12.85 -3.37
N VAL A 171 -1.75 13.54 -2.37
CA VAL A 171 -2.48 13.97 -1.16
C VAL A 171 -3.70 14.82 -1.53
N GLU A 172 -3.55 15.79 -2.43
CA GLU A 172 -4.65 16.65 -2.92
C GLU A 172 -5.81 15.86 -3.55
N LEU A 173 -5.53 14.67 -4.09
CA LEU A 173 -6.53 13.81 -4.75
C LEU A 173 -7.11 12.75 -3.81
N ALA A 174 -6.41 12.41 -2.73
CA ALA A 174 -6.74 11.28 -1.87
C ALA A 174 -7.82 11.64 -0.84
N GLY A 175 -8.73 10.70 -0.57
CA GLY A 175 -9.63 10.74 0.58
C GLY A 175 -9.01 10.10 1.83
N ILE A 176 -8.08 9.15 1.64
CA ILE A 176 -7.32 8.50 2.71
C ILE A 176 -5.83 8.52 2.36
N VAL A 177 -5.01 9.02 3.27
CA VAL A 177 -3.54 8.93 3.16
C VAL A 177 -2.99 8.19 4.36
N LYS A 178 -2.10 7.21 4.15
CA LYS A 178 -1.34 6.55 5.21
C LYS A 178 0.14 6.77 4.98
N ALA A 179 0.88 7.23 5.98
CA ALA A 179 2.33 7.32 5.94
C ALA A 179 2.94 6.68 7.19
N SER A 180 4.16 6.19 7.09
CA SER A 180 4.98 5.76 8.22
C SER A 180 5.86 6.88 8.74
N GLU A 181 6.39 6.72 9.95
CA GLU A 181 7.42 7.63 10.48
C GLU A 181 8.65 7.71 9.57
N ARG A 182 9.02 6.61 8.90
CA ARG A 182 10.12 6.59 7.93
C ARG A 182 9.82 7.47 6.72
N ASP A 183 8.58 7.43 6.23
CA ASP A 183 8.17 8.24 5.08
C ASP A 183 8.20 9.73 5.43
N LEU A 184 7.63 10.09 6.58
CA LEU A 184 7.60 11.49 7.02
C LEU A 184 8.98 12.00 7.40
N ALA A 185 9.83 11.20 8.04
CA ALA A 185 11.22 11.57 8.31
C ALA A 185 12.03 11.79 7.03
N PHE A 186 11.74 11.06 5.94
CA PHE A 186 12.35 11.32 4.65
C PHE A 186 11.81 12.60 4.02
N LEU A 187 10.49 12.79 3.98
CA LEU A 187 9.86 13.90 3.25
C LEU A 187 9.96 15.25 3.98
N TYR A 188 9.90 15.20 5.32
CA TYR A 188 9.78 16.34 6.24
C TYR A 188 10.65 16.11 7.50
N PRO A 189 12.00 16.03 7.36
CA PRO A 189 12.90 15.61 8.45
C PRO A 189 12.87 16.50 9.69
N GLU A 190 12.49 17.77 9.54
CA GLU A 190 12.50 18.79 10.60
C GLU A 190 11.11 19.08 11.19
N ASP A 191 10.06 18.48 10.62
CA ASP A 191 8.67 18.77 11.01
C ASP A 191 8.13 17.68 11.95
N ASP A 192 7.20 18.06 12.84
CA ASP A 192 6.47 17.08 13.65
C ASP A 192 5.53 16.25 12.73
N PRO A 193 5.57 14.91 12.82
CA PRO A 193 4.71 14.05 12.00
C PRO A 193 3.21 14.36 12.07
N LEU A 194 2.69 14.77 13.24
CA LEU A 194 1.27 15.10 13.38
C LEU A 194 0.93 16.44 12.74
N ASP A 195 1.85 17.41 12.77
CA ASP A 195 1.67 18.68 12.08
C ASP A 195 1.64 18.47 10.55
N VAL A 196 2.52 17.61 10.01
CA VAL A 196 2.46 17.22 8.60
C VAL A 196 1.12 16.58 8.24
N LEU A 197 0.59 15.68 9.07
CA LEU A 197 -0.72 15.07 8.82
C LEU A 197 -1.86 16.09 8.91
N ARG A 198 -1.79 17.07 9.81
CA ARG A 198 -2.78 18.16 9.90
C ARG A 198 -2.74 19.03 8.65
N ASP A 199 -1.56 19.35 8.16
CA ASP A 199 -1.38 20.08 6.91
C ASP A 199 -1.97 19.29 5.74
N TRP A 200 -1.72 17.98 5.67
CA TRP A 200 -2.33 17.14 4.66
C TRP A 200 -3.86 17.15 4.73
N ILE A 201 -4.47 17.01 5.90
CA ILE A 201 -5.93 17.15 6.06
C ILE A 201 -6.43 18.50 5.51
N GLY A 202 -5.66 19.58 5.68
CA GLY A 202 -5.97 20.89 5.12
C GLY A 202 -5.96 20.96 3.59
N LEU A 203 -5.35 19.98 2.90
CA LEU A 203 -5.23 19.93 1.45
C LEU A 203 -6.33 19.11 0.76
N GLY A 204 -7.01 18.19 1.46
CA GLY A 204 -8.05 17.37 0.83
C GLY A 204 -8.51 16.11 1.58
N PRO A 205 -7.62 15.24 2.05
CA PRO A 205 -8.00 13.98 2.68
C PRO A 205 -8.93 14.16 3.87
N ASP A 206 -9.92 13.27 3.98
CA ASP A 206 -10.77 13.18 5.17
C ASP A 206 -10.04 12.47 6.32
N LEU A 207 -9.07 11.60 5.98
CA LEU A 207 -8.32 10.79 6.92
C LEU A 207 -6.85 10.71 6.54
N ALA A 208 -5.98 11.08 7.47
CA ALA A 208 -4.54 10.95 7.36
C ALA A 208 -4.04 10.06 8.52
N VAL A 209 -3.24 9.04 8.23
CA VAL A 209 -2.83 8.04 9.24
C VAL A 209 -1.31 7.94 9.30
N LEU A 210 -0.78 8.00 10.52
CA LEU A 210 0.62 7.75 10.84
C LEU A 210 0.76 6.35 11.44
N THR A 211 1.49 5.46 10.78
CA THR A 211 1.88 4.16 11.37
C THR A 211 3.24 4.26 12.05
N ARG A 212 3.34 3.77 13.29
CA ARG A 212 4.52 3.88 14.18
C ARG A 212 5.11 2.51 14.53
N GLY A 213 5.02 1.57 13.58
CA GLY A 213 5.43 0.17 13.76
C GLY A 213 4.75 -0.47 14.98
N PRO A 214 5.50 -1.05 15.93
CA PRO A 214 4.94 -1.73 17.10
C PRO A 214 4.23 -0.78 18.09
N ARG A 215 4.36 0.54 17.92
CA ARG A 215 3.66 1.53 18.74
C ARG A 215 2.23 1.82 18.25
N GLY A 216 1.78 1.16 17.18
CA GLY A 216 0.43 1.30 16.65
C GLY A 216 0.32 2.45 15.65
N ALA A 217 -0.79 3.18 15.71
CA ALA A 217 -1.08 4.21 14.72
C ALA A 217 -1.83 5.41 15.29
N THR A 218 -1.70 6.54 14.62
CA THR A 218 -2.45 7.76 14.92
C THR A 218 -3.19 8.20 13.67
N ALA A 219 -4.49 8.46 13.78
CA ALA A 219 -5.31 9.04 12.73
C ALA A 219 -5.58 10.52 13.02
N VAL A 220 -5.48 11.35 12.00
CA VAL A 220 -5.85 12.77 12.00
C VAL A 220 -7.03 12.94 11.05
N THR A 221 -8.02 13.71 11.50
CA THR A 221 -9.21 14.10 10.73
C THR A 221 -9.50 15.57 11.00
N ALA A 222 -10.40 16.19 10.24
CA ALA A 222 -10.89 17.54 10.54
C ALA A 222 -11.56 17.68 11.92
N ARG A 223 -11.89 16.56 12.58
CA ARG A 223 -12.55 16.54 13.91
C ARG A 223 -11.58 16.28 15.06
N GLY A 224 -10.32 16.00 14.78
CA GLY A 224 -9.30 15.74 15.79
C GLY A 224 -8.48 14.49 15.50
N VAL A 225 -7.80 14.05 16.54
CA VAL A 225 -6.78 13.01 16.51
C VAL A 225 -7.26 11.79 17.30
N VAL A 226 -7.05 10.61 16.74
CA VAL A 226 -7.35 9.32 17.38
C VAL A 226 -6.06 8.50 17.41
N ASP A 227 -5.70 7.97 18.58
CA ASP A 227 -4.50 7.17 18.78
C ASP A 227 -4.87 5.76 19.20
N VAL A 228 -4.26 4.76 18.56
CA VAL A 228 -4.46 3.35 18.91
C VAL A 228 -3.09 2.70 19.15
N PRO A 229 -2.90 2.03 20.31
CA PRO A 229 -1.65 1.36 20.61
C PRO A 229 -1.43 0.15 19.69
N GLY A 230 -0.17 -0.20 19.49
CA GLY A 230 0.18 -1.42 18.75
C GLY A 230 -0.16 -2.67 19.55
N ILE A 231 -0.30 -3.79 18.84
CA ILE A 231 -0.47 -5.10 19.45
C ILE A 231 0.92 -5.76 19.54
N PRO A 232 1.38 -6.14 20.75
CA PRO A 232 2.64 -6.84 20.91
C PRO A 232 2.64 -8.18 20.16
N VAL A 233 3.72 -8.44 19.42
CA VAL A 233 3.96 -9.70 18.72
C VAL A 233 5.23 -10.34 19.26
N LEU A 234 5.17 -11.64 19.59
CA LEU A 234 6.29 -12.38 20.18
C LEU A 234 7.47 -12.52 19.21
N HIS A 235 7.16 -12.76 17.95
CA HIS A 235 8.13 -12.84 16.87
C HIS A 235 7.59 -12.04 15.70
N ALA A 236 8.34 -11.02 15.29
CA ALA A 236 8.03 -10.26 14.10
C ALA A 236 9.05 -10.62 13.02
N GLU A 237 8.58 -11.00 11.83
CA GLU A 237 9.45 -10.95 10.66
C GLU A 237 9.72 -9.47 10.35
N ALA A 238 11.00 -9.09 10.40
CA ALA A 238 11.38 -7.69 10.29
C ALA A 238 11.01 -7.12 8.90
N GLY A 239 10.15 -6.09 8.89
CA GLY A 239 10.01 -5.19 7.75
C GLY A 239 9.14 -5.66 6.58
N VAL A 240 8.37 -6.74 6.69
CA VAL A 240 7.64 -7.31 5.54
C VAL A 240 6.12 -7.27 5.78
N GLY A 241 5.39 -6.55 4.91
CA GLY A 241 3.92 -6.65 4.75
C GLY A 241 3.02 -5.97 5.78
N GLY A 242 3.49 -5.62 6.98
CA GLY A 242 2.62 -5.04 8.03
C GLY A 242 1.94 -3.73 7.62
N GLY A 243 2.67 -2.84 6.94
CA GLY A 243 2.12 -1.59 6.40
C GLY A 243 1.12 -1.81 5.27
N ASP A 244 1.39 -2.81 4.41
CA ASP A 244 0.51 -3.19 3.29
C ASP A 244 -0.81 -3.79 3.82
N ALA A 245 -0.74 -4.67 4.83
CA ALA A 245 -1.90 -5.25 5.49
C ALA A 245 -2.74 -4.23 6.28
N PHE A 246 -2.07 -3.24 6.89
CA PHE A 246 -2.75 -2.10 7.47
C PHE A 246 -3.54 -1.34 6.40
N MET A 247 -2.90 -1.04 5.26
CA MET A 247 -3.52 -0.27 4.18
C MET A 247 -4.69 -1.02 3.54
N SER A 248 -4.54 -2.33 3.29
CA SER A 248 -5.63 -3.16 2.77
C SER A 248 -6.84 -3.15 3.70
N THR A 249 -6.61 -3.22 5.01
CA THR A 249 -7.67 -3.24 6.02
C THR A 249 -8.34 -1.86 6.17
N LEU A 250 -7.57 -0.79 6.02
CA LEU A 250 -8.09 0.57 6.01
C LEU A 250 -9.03 0.80 4.82
N ILE A 251 -8.63 0.35 3.62
CA ILE A 251 -9.46 0.40 2.42
C ILE A 251 -10.72 -0.46 2.58
N ASP A 252 -10.57 -1.71 3.05
CA ASP A 252 -11.69 -2.62 3.30
C ASP A 252 -12.72 -2.01 4.26
N SER A 253 -12.24 -1.44 5.37
CA SER A 253 -13.10 -0.83 6.38
C SER A 253 -13.85 0.37 5.82
N ALA A 254 -13.18 1.23 5.05
CA ALA A 254 -13.82 2.37 4.40
C ALA A 254 -14.93 1.91 3.43
N LEU A 255 -14.70 0.87 2.64
CA LEU A 255 -15.68 0.33 1.71
C LEU A 255 -16.86 -0.38 2.40
N THR A 256 -16.62 -1.08 3.52
CA THR A 256 -17.66 -1.69 4.37
C THR A 256 -18.58 -0.62 4.96
N LEU A 257 -18.01 0.50 5.38
CA LEU A 257 -18.76 1.65 5.93
C LEU A 257 -19.46 2.48 4.84
N GLY A 258 -19.51 1.99 3.60
CA GLY A 258 -20.23 2.62 2.51
C GLY A 258 -19.53 3.83 1.89
N SER A 259 -18.20 3.94 2.03
CA SER A 259 -17.45 5.00 1.35
C SER A 259 -17.42 4.74 -0.15
N ASP A 260 -17.85 5.73 -0.92
CA ASP A 260 -17.65 5.80 -2.38
C ASP A 260 -16.80 7.03 -2.74
N THR A 261 -17.19 8.23 -2.31
CA THR A 261 -16.49 9.50 -2.51
C THR A 261 -16.63 10.44 -1.30
N GLY A 262 -17.70 10.30 -0.50
CA GLY A 262 -18.02 11.28 0.55
C GLY A 262 -17.47 10.99 1.95
N MET A 263 -16.70 9.91 2.16
CA MET A 263 -16.08 9.49 3.44
C MET A 263 -16.95 9.75 4.70
N ARG A 264 -18.26 9.51 4.58
CA ARG A 264 -19.25 9.98 5.56
C ARG A 264 -19.04 9.39 6.96
N TRP A 265 -18.45 8.19 7.05
CA TRP A 265 -18.19 7.53 8.33
C TRP A 265 -17.11 8.24 9.15
N VAL A 266 -16.17 8.95 8.54
CA VAL A 266 -15.22 9.81 9.28
C VAL A 266 -15.98 10.93 9.99
N ARG A 267 -17.09 11.40 9.39
CA ARG A 267 -18.03 12.33 9.99
C ARG A 267 -18.96 11.70 11.02
N SER A 268 -18.85 10.40 11.30
CA SER A 268 -19.53 9.75 12.43
C SER A 268 -18.75 9.94 13.74
N GLY A 269 -17.49 10.40 13.69
CA GLY A 269 -16.70 10.79 14.86
C GLY A 269 -15.65 9.77 15.29
N ALA A 270 -14.92 10.12 16.35
CA ALA A 270 -13.75 9.39 16.85
C ALA A 270 -13.96 7.88 17.09
N PRO A 271 -15.09 7.39 17.64
CA PRO A 271 -15.26 5.97 17.93
C PRO A 271 -15.20 5.07 16.69
N VAL A 272 -15.73 5.53 15.55
CA VAL A 272 -15.69 4.74 14.31
C VAL A 272 -14.27 4.74 13.74
N VAL A 273 -13.57 5.87 13.78
CA VAL A 273 -12.17 5.97 13.36
C VAL A 273 -11.27 5.08 14.21
N GLU A 274 -11.49 5.05 15.52
CA GLU A 274 -10.76 4.18 16.44
C GLU A 274 -10.96 2.70 16.11
N GLN A 275 -12.19 2.26 15.86
CA GLN A 275 -12.48 0.86 15.47
C GLN A 275 -11.78 0.47 14.15
N VAL A 276 -11.82 1.35 13.15
CA VAL A 276 -11.12 1.13 11.88
C VAL A 276 -9.61 1.04 12.10
N LEU A 277 -9.06 1.89 12.97
CA LEU A 277 -7.64 1.92 13.28
C LEU A 277 -7.20 0.69 14.07
N GLN A 278 -7.99 0.24 15.05
CA GLN A 278 -7.78 -1.00 15.79
C GLN A 278 -7.78 -2.22 14.87
N ARG A 279 -8.77 -2.34 13.98
CA ARG A 279 -8.82 -3.43 12.98
C ARG A 279 -7.58 -3.42 12.07
N SER A 280 -7.12 -2.24 11.66
CA SER A 280 -5.93 -2.09 10.80
C SER A 280 -4.62 -2.42 11.53
N VAL A 281 -4.47 -2.00 12.79
CA VAL A 281 -3.35 -2.39 13.66
C VAL A 281 -3.33 -3.90 13.88
N GLN A 282 -4.49 -4.51 14.09
CA GLN A 282 -4.61 -5.96 14.24
C GLN A 282 -4.20 -6.71 12.98
N ALA A 283 -4.59 -6.23 11.80
CA ALA A 283 -4.15 -6.82 10.55
C ALA A 283 -2.62 -6.76 10.37
N ALA A 284 -2.03 -5.61 10.71
CA ALA A 284 -0.58 -5.45 10.69
C ALA A 284 0.09 -6.43 11.64
N ALA A 285 -0.39 -6.55 12.88
CA ALA A 285 0.14 -7.45 13.90
C ALA A 285 0.08 -8.93 13.48
N LEU A 286 -1.07 -9.39 12.96
CA LEU A 286 -1.21 -10.76 12.46
C LEU A 286 -0.28 -11.05 11.28
N THR A 287 -0.06 -10.06 10.41
CA THR A 287 0.82 -10.20 9.25
C THR A 287 2.27 -10.34 9.67
N VAL A 288 2.76 -9.45 10.54
CA VAL A 288 4.16 -9.49 10.97
C VAL A 288 4.47 -10.69 11.88
N ALA A 289 3.44 -11.29 12.50
CA ALA A 289 3.57 -12.51 13.31
C ALA A 289 3.75 -13.80 12.46
N ARG A 290 3.68 -13.70 11.13
CA ARG A 290 3.78 -14.83 10.19
C ARG A 290 5.06 -14.74 9.38
N LEU A 291 5.48 -15.88 8.85
CA LEU A 291 6.54 -15.95 7.84
C LEU A 291 5.97 -15.62 6.45
N GLY A 292 6.60 -14.68 5.76
CA GLY A 292 6.14 -14.05 4.53
C GLY A 292 5.05 -13.02 4.82
N ALA A 293 5.00 -11.92 4.05
CA ALA A 293 3.94 -10.90 4.11
C ALA A 293 2.56 -11.48 3.78
N VAL A 294 2.00 -12.30 4.66
CA VAL A 294 0.74 -12.99 4.48
C VAL A 294 -0.33 -12.26 5.28
N PRO A 295 -1.09 -11.33 4.65
CA PRO A 295 -2.15 -10.61 5.33
C PRO A 295 -3.24 -11.56 5.83
N PRO A 296 -4.01 -11.19 6.86
CA PRO A 296 -5.07 -12.05 7.39
C PRO A 296 -6.26 -12.16 6.42
N THR A 297 -7.06 -13.21 6.58
CA THR A 297 -8.40 -13.27 5.99
C THR A 297 -9.42 -12.50 6.84
N ALA A 298 -10.61 -12.27 6.28
CA ALA A 298 -11.71 -11.66 7.04
C ALA A 298 -12.10 -12.45 8.30
N GLU A 299 -12.07 -13.79 8.24
CA GLU A 299 -12.37 -14.69 9.36
C GLU A 299 -11.30 -14.61 10.44
N GLU A 300 -10.03 -14.56 10.05
CA GLU A 300 -8.90 -14.42 10.98
C GLU A 300 -8.97 -13.09 11.75
N LEU A 301 -9.29 -11.98 11.06
CA LEU A 301 -9.49 -10.68 11.71
C LEU A 301 -10.70 -10.68 12.67
N ALA A 302 -11.82 -11.27 12.25
CA ALA A 302 -13.01 -11.34 13.09
C ALA A 302 -12.75 -12.15 14.37
N SER A 303 -12.05 -13.28 14.23
CA SER A 303 -11.69 -14.16 15.36
C SER A 303 -10.74 -13.49 16.35
N ALA A 304 -9.80 -12.69 15.86
CA ALA A 304 -8.84 -11.98 16.70
C ALA A 304 -9.47 -10.81 17.48
N THR A 305 -10.60 -10.25 17.04
CA THR A 305 -11.31 -9.16 17.74
C THR A 305 -12.12 -9.67 18.96
N GLY A 306 -12.38 -10.99 19.03
CA GLY A 306 -13.15 -11.61 20.11
C GLY A 306 -12.33 -12.25 21.24
N ALA A 307 -11.01 -12.10 21.21
CA ALA A 307 -10.06 -12.61 22.21
C ALA A 307 -9.50 -11.47 23.06
#